data_AF-A0AA91GVY4-F1
#
_entry.id   AF-A0AA91GVY4-F1
#
_cell.length_a   1.000
_cell.length_b   1.000
_cell.length_c   1.000
_cell.angle_alpha   90.00
_cell.angle_beta   90.00
_cell.angle_gamma   90.00
#
_symmetry.space_group_name_H-M   'P 1'
#
loop_
_entity.id
_entity.type
_entity.pdbx_description
1 polymer ?
#
loop_
_entity_poly.entity_id
_entity_poly.type
_entity_poly.pdbx_seq_one_letter_code
_entity_poly.pdbx_strand_id
1 'polypeptide(L)'
;MSGEIISTRQRLINAAMELFAAQGITETTTKAVAELAKVNEVTLFRHFGNKHGLVLAVISESPVFKELGESLKTQVSQTNSVYQALKDYCEERLTALEQVPELVRSVVGESGKYPIENRQALGRSLAQANNYVAEYLATMMEREQLYTQLPPQKLASLLNSMLVGYAVIEFTSEFHELWHDRDEFLENLVALFLKVATNSSNQINNESISTEKVVDLPAILVYSILQRAKKSGLRDYALMYVFFAAGLSSEEIVNLEQAHQIRDTNQYLLQITQGSIRQVPVNQWIMGKQYGSYARNPLTQWLKSRKDNHSALFLNDDGMPISEVEIQQRWRILTEGLLTPEGQQPVIEQAQQTWCVEMLIKGMNLEDMSIITGWNIIKLQPYARRAREKAALEQAIRLDNKSRQVNRES
;
A
#
# COMPACT_ATOMS: atom_id res chain seq x y z
N MET A 1 -54.03 -11.81 20.15
CA MET A 1 -53.66 -11.17 18.87
C MET A 1 -53.52 -9.68 19.13
N SER A 2 -52.33 -9.25 19.55
CA SER A 2 -52.01 -7.83 19.77
C SER A 2 -51.67 -7.24 18.41
N GLY A 3 -52.61 -6.51 17.80
CA GLY A 3 -52.33 -5.77 16.57
C GLY A 3 -51.32 -4.68 16.86
N GLU A 4 -50.09 -4.81 16.35
CA GLU A 4 -49.10 -3.74 16.40
C GLU A 4 -49.69 -2.50 15.72
N ILE A 5 -49.86 -1.41 16.46
CA ILE A 5 -50.31 -0.14 15.91
C ILE A 5 -49.14 0.44 15.12
N ILE A 6 -49.15 0.23 13.80
CA ILE A 6 -48.15 0.76 12.88
C ILE A 6 -48.16 2.29 12.98
N SER A 7 -47.01 2.87 13.38
CA SER A 7 -46.89 4.32 13.53
C SER A 7 -47.18 5.06 12.22
N THR A 8 -47.65 6.31 12.30
CA THR A 8 -47.85 7.17 11.11
C THR A 8 -46.58 7.28 10.27
N ARG A 9 -45.42 7.36 10.92
CA ARG A 9 -44.12 7.39 10.24
C ARG A 9 -43.88 6.11 9.43
N GLN A 10 -44.18 4.95 10.01
CA GLN A 10 -44.04 3.66 9.32
C GLN A 10 -45.04 3.50 8.17
N ARG A 11 -46.29 3.97 8.33
CA ARG A 11 -47.27 3.99 7.22
C ARG A 11 -46.78 4.80 6.03
N LEU A 12 -46.18 5.97 6.28
CA LEU A 12 -45.59 6.81 5.24
C LEU A 12 -44.40 6.13 4.56
N ILE A 13 -43.53 5.44 5.32
CA ILE A 13 -42.42 4.67 4.77
C ILE A 13 -42.93 3.53 3.88
N ASN A 14 -43.93 2.78 4.34
CA ASN A 14 -44.50 1.66 3.56
C ASN A 14 -45.16 2.14 2.26
N ALA A 15 -45.95 3.22 2.32
CA ALA A 15 -46.55 3.83 1.14
C ALA A 15 -45.50 4.35 0.15
N ALA A 16 -44.42 4.95 0.66
CA ALA A 16 -43.31 5.41 -0.17
C ALA A 16 -42.60 4.25 -0.85
N MET A 17 -42.30 3.17 -0.13
CA MET A 17 -41.70 1.96 -0.70
C MET A 17 -42.55 1.37 -1.84
N GLU A 18 -43.86 1.28 -1.64
CA GLU A 18 -44.79 0.75 -2.64
C GLU A 18 -44.80 1.60 -3.92
N LEU A 19 -44.92 2.92 -3.78
CA LEU A 19 -44.92 3.84 -4.92
C LEU A 19 -43.55 3.91 -5.62
N PHE A 20 -42.45 3.92 -4.86
CA PHE A 20 -41.12 3.90 -5.44
C PHE A 20 -40.86 2.63 -6.25
N ALA A 21 -41.34 1.47 -5.78
CA ALA A 21 -41.25 0.21 -6.52
C ALA A 21 -42.13 0.18 -7.77
N ALA A 22 -43.32 0.79 -7.72
CA ALA A 22 -44.27 0.76 -8.83
C ALA A 22 -43.94 1.73 -9.98
N GLN A 23 -43.43 2.92 -9.66
CA GLN A 23 -43.28 4.02 -10.63
C GLN A 23 -41.99 4.83 -10.49
N GLY A 24 -41.08 4.43 -9.59
CA GLY A 24 -39.80 5.11 -9.38
C GLY A 24 -39.89 6.32 -8.45
N ILE A 25 -38.73 6.74 -7.93
CA ILE A 25 -38.63 7.84 -6.97
C ILE A 25 -39.00 9.16 -7.63
N THR A 26 -38.49 9.43 -8.83
CA THR A 26 -38.64 10.70 -9.54
C THR A 26 -40.11 11.04 -9.79
N GLU A 27 -40.90 10.09 -10.28
CA GLU A 27 -42.34 10.25 -10.57
C GLU A 27 -43.24 10.23 -9.32
N THR A 28 -42.74 9.78 -8.17
CA THR A 28 -43.54 9.70 -6.94
C THR A 28 -43.65 11.05 -6.23
N THR A 29 -44.88 11.59 -6.12
CA THR A 29 -45.12 12.86 -5.40
C THR A 29 -45.33 12.64 -3.90
N THR A 30 -44.98 13.63 -3.07
CA THR A 30 -45.24 13.59 -1.62
C THR A 30 -46.72 13.48 -1.30
N LYS A 31 -47.56 14.10 -2.13
CA LYS A 31 -49.02 14.00 -2.05
C LYS A 31 -49.51 12.56 -2.25
N ALA A 32 -49.04 11.86 -3.29
CA ALA A 32 -49.42 10.47 -3.54
C ALA A 32 -49.03 9.55 -2.38
N VAL A 33 -47.84 9.76 -1.78
CA VAL A 33 -47.40 9.00 -0.59
C VAL A 33 -48.32 9.26 0.60
N ALA A 34 -48.66 10.53 0.87
CA ALA A 34 -49.53 10.90 1.99
C ALA A 34 -50.95 10.33 1.81
N GLU A 35 -51.48 10.37 0.59
CA GLU A 35 -52.77 9.78 0.22
C GLU A 35 -52.79 8.28 0.47
N LEU A 36 -51.78 7.55 -0.04
CA LEU A 36 -51.67 6.10 0.16
C LEU A 36 -51.48 5.73 1.64
N ALA A 37 -50.70 6.52 2.39
CA ALA A 37 -50.52 6.35 3.83
C ALA A 37 -51.75 6.78 4.66
N LYS A 38 -52.79 7.35 4.04
CA LYS A 38 -54.00 7.88 4.67
C LYS A 38 -53.69 8.94 5.74
N VAL A 39 -52.90 9.95 5.37
CA VAL A 39 -52.57 11.11 6.21
C VAL A 39 -52.53 12.40 5.38
N ASN A 40 -52.56 13.55 6.05
CA ASN A 40 -52.36 14.84 5.40
C ASN A 40 -50.88 14.98 4.96
N GLU A 41 -50.63 15.57 3.78
CA GLU A 41 -49.28 15.84 3.27
C GLU A 41 -48.41 16.67 4.24
N VAL A 42 -49.02 17.58 5.01
CA VAL A 42 -48.31 18.33 6.07
C VAL A 42 -47.68 17.41 7.11
N THR A 43 -48.31 16.26 7.41
CA THR A 43 -47.78 15.26 8.34
C THR A 43 -46.52 14.60 7.78
N LEU A 44 -46.44 14.37 6.46
CA LEU A 44 -45.23 13.87 5.80
C LEU A 44 -44.09 14.88 5.98
N PHE A 45 -44.32 16.16 5.68
CA PHE A 45 -43.31 17.21 5.87
C PHE A 45 -42.87 17.34 7.33
N ARG A 46 -43.77 17.16 8.30
CA ARG A 46 -43.40 17.16 9.72
C ARG A 46 -42.48 16.00 10.11
N HIS A 47 -42.63 14.82 9.49
CA HIS A 47 -41.81 13.66 9.79
C HIS A 47 -40.48 13.63 9.04
N PHE A 48 -40.45 14.14 7.82
CA PHE A 48 -39.32 13.92 6.89
C PHE A 48 -38.73 15.21 6.31
N GLY A 49 -39.36 16.36 6.53
CA GLY A 49 -38.95 17.66 6.00
C GLY A 49 -39.26 17.84 4.52
N ASN A 50 -38.89 16.89 3.67
CA ASN A 50 -39.14 16.92 2.22
C ASN A 50 -39.14 15.49 1.61
N LYS A 51 -39.42 15.40 0.30
CA LYS A 51 -39.39 14.12 -0.46
C LYS A 51 -38.08 13.37 -0.29
N HIS A 52 -36.95 14.08 -0.30
CA HIS A 52 -35.65 13.44 -0.11
C HIS A 52 -35.47 12.87 1.28
N GLY A 53 -35.89 13.58 2.34
CA GLY A 53 -35.85 13.03 3.70
C GLY A 53 -36.70 11.78 3.87
N LEU A 54 -37.81 11.68 3.14
CA LEU A 54 -38.63 10.46 3.09
C LEU A 54 -37.89 9.34 2.36
N VAL A 55 -37.27 9.63 1.21
CA VAL A 55 -36.42 8.68 0.50
C VAL A 55 -35.32 8.14 1.41
N LEU A 56 -34.61 9.00 2.14
CA LEU A 56 -33.56 8.60 3.07
C LEU A 56 -34.08 7.75 4.22
N ALA A 57 -35.26 8.08 4.77
CA ALA A 57 -35.89 7.30 5.83
C ALA A 57 -36.26 5.88 5.33
N VAL A 58 -36.82 5.79 4.11
CA VAL A 58 -37.10 4.51 3.46
C VAL A 58 -35.83 3.66 3.35
N ILE A 59 -34.68 4.24 3.00
CA ILE A 59 -33.41 3.49 2.93
C ILE A 59 -32.97 3.00 4.31
N SER A 60 -32.92 3.90 5.29
CA SER A 60 -32.39 3.58 6.62
C SER A 60 -33.20 2.53 7.36
N GLU A 61 -34.46 2.36 6.96
CA GLU A 61 -35.42 1.49 7.64
C GLU A 61 -35.96 0.37 6.76
N SER A 62 -35.63 0.36 5.48
CA SER A 62 -36.00 -0.72 4.58
C SER A 62 -35.31 -2.01 5.02
N PRO A 63 -36.06 -3.12 5.08
CA PRO A 63 -35.50 -4.45 5.31
C PRO A 63 -34.40 -4.77 4.31
N VAL A 64 -34.48 -4.31 3.06
CA VAL A 64 -33.48 -4.58 2.01
C VAL A 64 -32.06 -4.20 2.44
N PHE A 65 -31.88 -3.12 3.21
CA PHE A 65 -30.56 -2.70 3.71
C PHE A 65 -30.19 -3.31 5.07
N LYS A 66 -31.16 -3.86 5.82
CA LYS A 66 -30.95 -4.54 7.10
C LYS A 66 -30.70 -6.05 6.93
N GLU A 67 -31.48 -6.70 6.06
CA GLU A 67 -31.49 -8.15 5.82
C GLU A 67 -30.24 -8.63 5.08
N LEU A 68 -29.58 -7.77 4.29
CA LEU A 68 -28.29 -8.10 3.64
C LEU A 68 -27.20 -8.47 4.65
N GLY A 69 -27.19 -7.86 5.84
CA GLY A 69 -26.26 -8.22 6.92
C GLY A 69 -26.62 -9.55 7.61
N GLU A 70 -27.90 -9.90 7.64
CA GLU A 70 -28.42 -11.09 8.32
C GLU A 70 -28.33 -12.35 7.43
N SER A 71 -28.61 -12.22 6.12
CA SER A 71 -28.47 -13.27 5.11
C SER A 71 -27.06 -13.88 5.08
N LEU A 72 -26.06 -13.01 5.27
CA LEU A 72 -24.65 -13.40 5.32
C LEU A 72 -24.30 -14.29 6.50
N LYS A 73 -24.94 -14.08 7.66
CA LYS A 73 -24.70 -14.89 8.86
C LYS A 73 -25.16 -16.34 8.66
N THR A 74 -26.19 -16.56 7.85
CA THR A 74 -26.72 -17.89 7.50
C THR A 74 -25.87 -18.63 6.47
N GLN A 75 -25.22 -17.92 5.53
CA GLN A 75 -24.39 -18.52 4.48
C GLN A 75 -23.01 -19.01 4.97
N VAL A 76 -22.53 -18.53 6.13
CA VAL A 76 -21.25 -18.95 6.76
C VAL A 76 -21.16 -20.48 6.92
N SER A 77 -22.29 -21.17 7.08
CA SER A 77 -22.34 -22.61 7.31
C SER A 77 -22.39 -23.47 6.05
N GLN A 78 -22.59 -22.89 4.86
CA GLN A 78 -22.93 -23.64 3.64
C GLN A 78 -21.88 -23.58 2.53
N THR A 79 -21.02 -22.55 2.51
CA THR A 79 -20.05 -22.37 1.42
C THR A 79 -18.68 -22.98 1.74
N ASN A 80 -18.11 -23.71 0.77
CA ASN A 80 -16.84 -24.45 0.89
C ASN A 80 -15.59 -23.60 0.59
N SER A 81 -15.73 -22.34 0.16
CA SER A 81 -14.61 -21.45 -0.20
C SER A 81 -14.89 -20.00 0.16
N VAL A 82 -13.91 -19.34 0.81
CA VAL A 82 -13.95 -17.90 1.13
C VAL A 82 -14.09 -17.04 -0.12
N TYR A 83 -13.45 -17.45 -1.21
CA TYR A 83 -13.56 -16.76 -2.49
C TYR A 83 -15.01 -16.68 -2.94
N GLN A 84 -15.70 -17.82 -2.93
CA GLN A 84 -17.07 -17.89 -3.39
C GLN A 84 -17.98 -17.09 -2.46
N ALA A 85 -17.78 -17.20 -1.15
CA ALA A 85 -18.60 -16.49 -0.17
C ALA A 85 -18.47 -14.95 -0.29
N LEU A 86 -17.25 -14.45 -0.54
CA LEU A 86 -17.02 -13.02 -0.81
C LEU A 86 -17.59 -12.58 -2.16
N LYS A 87 -17.46 -13.43 -3.20
CA LYS A 87 -18.02 -13.14 -4.53
C LYS A 87 -19.53 -13.05 -4.48
N ASP A 88 -20.19 -14.03 -3.86
CA ASP A 88 -21.64 -14.09 -3.65
C ASP A 88 -22.13 -12.83 -2.91
N TYR A 89 -21.44 -12.42 -1.85
CA TYR A 89 -21.75 -11.18 -1.13
C TYR A 89 -21.67 -9.95 -2.05
N CYS A 90 -20.59 -9.82 -2.82
CA CYS A 90 -20.40 -8.67 -3.69
C CYS A 90 -21.45 -8.63 -4.80
N GLU A 91 -21.79 -9.79 -5.37
CA GLU A 91 -22.85 -9.94 -6.37
C GLU A 91 -24.22 -9.56 -5.81
N GLU A 92 -24.60 -10.12 -4.65
CA GLU A 92 -25.87 -9.80 -4.01
C GLU A 92 -25.97 -8.31 -3.69
N ARG A 93 -24.86 -7.71 -3.24
CA ARG A 93 -24.80 -6.29 -2.91
C ARG A 93 -24.93 -5.38 -4.13
N LEU A 94 -24.26 -5.70 -5.25
CA LEU A 94 -24.43 -4.94 -6.49
C LEU A 94 -25.84 -5.08 -7.03
N THR A 95 -26.39 -6.31 -7.05
CA THR A 95 -27.78 -6.55 -7.46
C THR A 95 -28.76 -5.72 -6.64
N ALA A 96 -28.57 -5.62 -5.31
CA ALA A 96 -29.39 -4.79 -4.45
C ALA A 96 -29.29 -3.29 -4.77
N LEU A 97 -28.09 -2.79 -5.12
CA LEU A 97 -27.90 -1.40 -5.55
C LEU A 97 -28.52 -1.11 -6.91
N GLU A 98 -28.48 -2.08 -7.83
CA GLU A 98 -29.10 -2.02 -9.17
C GLU A 98 -30.64 -1.94 -9.12
N GLN A 99 -31.27 -2.41 -8.04
CA GLN A 99 -32.72 -2.24 -7.86
C GLN A 99 -33.12 -0.79 -7.50
N VAL A 100 -32.15 0.05 -7.11
CA VAL A 100 -32.41 1.43 -6.64
C VAL A 100 -31.44 2.45 -7.26
N PRO A 101 -31.32 2.55 -8.58
CA PRO A 101 -30.29 3.40 -9.20
C PRO A 101 -30.58 4.90 -9.02
N GLU A 102 -31.86 5.30 -9.08
CA GLU A 102 -32.31 6.68 -8.80
C GLU A 102 -31.90 7.16 -7.41
N LEU A 103 -31.87 6.24 -6.45
CA LEU A 103 -31.46 6.52 -5.08
C LEU A 103 -29.98 6.86 -5.00
N VAL A 104 -29.14 6.03 -5.62
CA VAL A 104 -27.68 6.22 -5.65
C VAL A 104 -27.36 7.55 -6.34
N ARG A 105 -28.00 7.83 -7.49
CA ARG A 105 -27.90 9.11 -8.20
C ARG A 105 -28.29 10.29 -7.31
N SER A 106 -29.41 10.19 -6.61
CA SER A 106 -29.91 11.24 -5.72
C SER A 106 -28.98 11.47 -4.52
N VAL A 107 -28.47 10.40 -3.88
CA VAL A 107 -27.55 10.52 -2.75
C VAL A 107 -26.23 11.16 -3.15
N VAL A 108 -25.68 10.82 -4.32
CA VAL A 108 -24.41 11.41 -4.80
C VAL A 108 -24.62 12.84 -5.29
N GLY A 109 -25.58 13.06 -6.19
CA GLY A 109 -25.78 14.34 -6.87
C GLY A 109 -26.45 15.41 -6.01
N GLU A 110 -27.26 15.02 -5.02
CA GLU A 110 -28.09 15.96 -4.24
C GLU A 110 -27.80 15.96 -2.74
N SER A 111 -26.73 15.30 -2.29
CA SER A 111 -26.34 15.24 -0.87
C SER A 111 -26.32 16.61 -0.18
N GLY A 112 -25.84 17.65 -0.88
CA GLY A 112 -25.78 19.02 -0.36
C GLY A 112 -27.13 19.66 -0.05
N LYS A 113 -28.23 19.16 -0.64
CA LYS A 113 -29.60 19.66 -0.42
C LYS A 113 -30.30 18.98 0.76
N TYR A 114 -29.70 17.96 1.36
CA TYR A 114 -30.31 17.24 2.48
C TYR A 114 -30.10 17.96 3.81
N PRO A 115 -31.15 18.04 4.66
CA PRO A 115 -31.00 18.44 6.05
C PRO A 115 -29.87 17.66 6.73
N ILE A 116 -29.14 18.31 7.62
CA ILE A 116 -27.98 17.70 8.27
C ILE A 116 -28.37 16.48 9.11
N GLU A 117 -29.57 16.49 9.70
CA GLU A 117 -30.13 15.40 10.47
C GLU A 117 -30.29 14.14 9.60
N ASN A 118 -30.77 14.30 8.37
CA ASN A 118 -30.96 13.20 7.43
C ASN A 118 -29.62 12.65 6.94
N ARG A 119 -28.64 13.51 6.66
CA ARG A 119 -27.27 13.08 6.31
C ARG A 119 -26.61 12.30 7.44
N GLN A 120 -26.78 12.75 8.68
CA GLN A 120 -26.28 12.03 9.85
C GLN A 120 -27.00 10.69 10.06
N ALA A 121 -28.32 10.64 9.86
CA ALA A 121 -29.08 9.40 9.95
C ALA A 121 -28.59 8.37 8.93
N LEU A 122 -28.36 8.77 7.68
CA LEU A 122 -27.74 7.91 6.68
C LEU A 122 -26.36 7.41 7.09
N GLY A 123 -25.49 8.31 7.57
CA GLY A 123 -24.16 7.93 8.04
C GLY A 123 -24.20 6.87 9.15
N ARG A 124 -25.17 6.99 10.07
CA ARG A 124 -25.39 5.98 11.13
C ARG A 124 -25.89 4.66 10.56
N SER A 125 -26.85 4.68 9.64
CA SER A 125 -27.36 3.47 9.00
C SER A 125 -26.30 2.75 8.18
N LEU A 126 -25.46 3.49 7.45
CA LEU A 126 -24.32 2.94 6.72
C LEU A 126 -23.27 2.34 7.68
N ALA A 127 -22.98 3.02 8.78
CA ALA A 127 -22.07 2.48 9.80
C ALA A 127 -22.61 1.19 10.44
N GLN A 128 -23.93 1.13 10.70
CA GLN A 128 -24.58 -0.07 11.21
C GLN A 128 -24.53 -1.22 10.20
N ALA A 129 -24.87 -0.97 8.94
CA ALA A 129 -24.76 -1.96 7.86
C ALA A 129 -23.32 -2.48 7.73
N ASN A 130 -22.33 -1.58 7.81
CA ASN A 130 -20.92 -1.94 7.77
C ASN A 130 -20.49 -2.84 8.93
N ASN A 131 -21.10 -2.70 10.12
CA ASN A 131 -20.78 -3.56 11.26
C ASN A 131 -21.21 -5.01 11.02
N TYR A 132 -22.36 -5.26 10.39
CA TYR A 132 -22.77 -6.63 10.05
C TYR A 132 -21.79 -7.29 9.07
N VAL A 133 -21.36 -6.55 8.05
CA VAL A 133 -20.35 -7.04 7.10
C VAL A 133 -19.01 -7.28 7.80
N ALA A 134 -18.63 -6.42 8.75
CA ALA A 134 -17.41 -6.59 9.52
C ALA A 134 -17.46 -7.84 10.42
N GLU A 135 -18.60 -8.14 11.04
CA GLU A 135 -18.81 -9.37 11.81
C GLU A 135 -18.74 -10.61 10.92
N TYR A 136 -19.31 -10.55 9.73
CA TYR A 136 -19.21 -11.63 8.74
C TYR A 136 -17.76 -11.86 8.31
N LEU A 137 -17.03 -10.80 7.94
CA LEU A 137 -15.62 -10.87 7.58
C LEU A 137 -14.78 -11.41 8.75
N ALA A 138 -15.03 -10.94 9.98
CA ALA A 138 -14.33 -11.44 11.16
C ALA A 138 -14.54 -12.95 11.36
N THR A 139 -15.79 -13.41 11.24
CA THR A 139 -16.14 -14.84 11.36
C THR A 139 -15.43 -15.68 10.29
N MET A 140 -15.42 -15.20 9.04
CA MET A 140 -14.72 -15.85 7.92
C MET A 140 -13.21 -15.88 8.15
N MET A 141 -12.63 -14.77 8.60
CA MET A 141 -11.21 -14.65 8.88
C MET A 141 -10.77 -15.58 10.01
N GLU A 142 -11.57 -15.71 11.08
CA GLU A 142 -11.30 -16.65 12.17
C GLU A 142 -11.40 -18.10 11.72
N ARG A 143 -12.43 -18.46 10.93
CA ARG A 143 -12.64 -19.83 10.42
C ARG A 143 -11.46 -20.30 9.55
N GLU A 144 -10.95 -19.41 8.71
CA GLU A 144 -9.98 -19.73 7.66
C GLU A 144 -8.56 -19.26 8.01
N GLN A 145 -8.35 -18.82 9.26
CA GLN A 145 -7.09 -18.30 9.79
C GLN A 145 -6.47 -17.22 8.88
N LEU A 146 -7.33 -16.33 8.36
CA LEU A 146 -6.91 -15.21 7.53
C LEU A 146 -6.51 -14.05 8.43
N TYR A 147 -5.24 -13.69 8.39
CA TYR A 147 -4.74 -12.51 9.07
C TYR A 147 -4.78 -11.33 8.10
N THR A 148 -5.09 -10.13 8.56
CA THR A 148 -5.08 -8.93 7.70
C THR A 148 -4.47 -7.78 8.48
N GLN A 149 -3.80 -6.86 7.79
CA GLN A 149 -3.23 -5.66 8.43
C GLN A 149 -4.29 -4.66 8.88
N LEU A 150 -5.48 -4.73 8.28
CA LEU A 150 -6.62 -3.86 8.60
C LEU A 150 -7.64 -4.63 9.45
N PRO A 151 -8.25 -3.98 10.45
CA PRO A 151 -9.32 -4.60 11.23
C PRO A 151 -10.56 -4.84 10.33
N PRO A 152 -11.40 -5.85 10.65
CA PRO A 152 -12.56 -6.24 9.82
C PRO A 152 -13.50 -5.08 9.49
N GLN A 153 -13.65 -4.12 10.41
CA GLN A 153 -14.49 -2.94 10.20
C GLN A 153 -13.99 -2.06 9.05
N LYS A 154 -12.66 -1.91 8.92
CA LYS A 154 -12.03 -1.13 7.85
C LYS A 154 -12.08 -1.87 6.52
N LEU A 155 -11.90 -3.19 6.53
CA LEU A 155 -12.06 -4.03 5.34
C LEU A 155 -13.49 -3.94 4.81
N ALA A 156 -14.49 -4.10 5.67
CA ALA A 156 -15.89 -3.91 5.31
C ALA A 156 -16.14 -2.51 4.71
N SER A 157 -15.54 -1.46 5.30
CA SER A 157 -15.71 -0.10 4.80
C SER A 157 -15.13 0.08 3.40
N LEU A 158 -13.92 -0.46 3.15
CA LEU A 158 -13.28 -0.40 1.84
C LEU A 158 -14.07 -1.19 0.79
N LEU A 159 -14.48 -2.41 1.14
CA LEU A 159 -15.25 -3.27 0.25
C LEU A 159 -16.55 -2.59 -0.17
N ASN A 160 -17.33 -2.10 0.79
CA ASN A 160 -18.57 -1.37 0.54
C ASN A 160 -18.34 -0.09 -0.26
N SER A 161 -17.25 0.64 0.00
CA SER A 161 -16.93 1.86 -0.74
C SER A 161 -16.62 1.57 -2.21
N MET A 162 -15.93 0.48 -2.51
CA MET A 162 -15.63 0.06 -3.88
C MET A 162 -16.90 -0.38 -4.62
N LEU A 163 -17.78 -1.15 -3.96
CA LEU A 163 -19.07 -1.56 -4.53
C LEU A 163 -19.99 -0.36 -4.81
N VAL A 164 -20.06 0.59 -3.88
CA VAL A 164 -20.81 1.83 -4.11
C VAL A 164 -20.15 2.67 -5.20
N GLY A 165 -18.82 2.76 -5.24
CA GLY A 165 -18.09 3.46 -6.30
C GLY A 165 -18.40 2.91 -7.68
N TYR A 166 -18.40 1.58 -7.82
CA TYR A 166 -18.85 0.89 -9.04
C TYR A 166 -20.28 1.30 -9.42
N ALA A 167 -21.22 1.14 -8.49
CA ALA A 167 -22.64 1.45 -8.74
C ALA A 167 -22.85 2.92 -9.12
N VAL A 168 -22.13 3.84 -8.49
CA VAL A 168 -22.20 5.26 -8.83
C VAL A 168 -21.73 5.50 -10.25
N ILE A 169 -20.59 4.93 -10.64
CA ILE A 169 -20.04 5.10 -11.99
C ILE A 169 -21.00 4.53 -13.04
N GLU A 170 -21.47 3.29 -12.84
CA GLU A 170 -22.41 2.61 -13.75
C GLU A 170 -23.75 3.35 -13.86
N PHE A 171 -24.28 3.87 -12.76
CA PHE A 171 -25.59 4.53 -12.81
C PHE A 171 -25.49 5.98 -13.30
N THR A 172 -24.34 6.63 -13.21
CA THR A 172 -24.21 8.05 -13.58
C THR A 172 -23.50 8.29 -14.90
N SER A 173 -22.89 7.27 -15.50
CA SER A 173 -22.11 7.40 -16.74
C SER A 173 -22.76 6.61 -17.87
N GLU A 174 -22.85 7.20 -19.05
CA GLU A 174 -23.28 6.48 -20.26
C GLU A 174 -22.12 5.71 -20.91
N PHE A 175 -20.88 6.02 -20.54
CA PHE A 175 -19.66 5.38 -21.04
C PHE A 175 -18.48 5.55 -20.06
N HIS A 176 -17.67 4.50 -19.88
CA HIS A 176 -16.35 4.53 -19.25
C HIS A 176 -15.50 3.32 -19.70
N GLU A 177 -14.19 3.35 -19.43
CA GLU A 177 -13.24 2.26 -19.74
C GLU A 177 -12.55 1.72 -18.47
N LEU A 178 -13.16 1.87 -17.29
CA LEU A 178 -12.53 1.51 -16.00
C LEU A 178 -12.50 0.00 -15.74
N TRP A 179 -13.46 -0.73 -16.29
CA TRP A 179 -13.59 -2.19 -16.27
C TRP A 179 -14.37 -2.62 -17.53
N HIS A 180 -14.13 -3.85 -18.00
CA HIS A 180 -14.81 -4.37 -19.19
C HIS A 180 -16.27 -4.72 -18.90
N ASP A 181 -16.49 -5.44 -17.79
CA ASP A 181 -17.81 -5.86 -17.33
C ASP A 181 -17.86 -6.04 -15.81
N ARG A 182 -19.06 -6.36 -15.32
CA ARG A 182 -19.34 -6.59 -13.90
C ARG A 182 -18.53 -7.75 -13.34
N ASP A 183 -18.37 -8.82 -14.09
CA ASP A 183 -17.74 -10.04 -13.62
C ASP A 183 -16.24 -9.81 -13.44
N GLU A 184 -15.58 -9.15 -14.39
CA GLU A 184 -14.17 -8.75 -14.30
C GLU A 184 -13.94 -7.85 -13.07
N PHE A 185 -14.82 -6.86 -12.84
CA PHE A 185 -14.72 -5.98 -11.67
C PHE A 185 -14.80 -6.78 -10.36
N LEU A 186 -15.78 -7.67 -10.25
CA LEU A 186 -15.98 -8.50 -9.06
C LEU A 186 -14.84 -9.48 -8.84
N GLU A 187 -14.32 -10.11 -9.90
CA GLU A 187 -13.16 -11.00 -9.82
C GLU A 187 -11.92 -10.27 -9.30
N ASN A 188 -11.64 -9.08 -9.84
CA ASN A 188 -10.52 -8.25 -9.39
C ASN A 188 -10.70 -7.76 -7.96
N LEU A 189 -11.92 -7.38 -7.57
CA LEU A 189 -12.25 -6.94 -6.21
C LEU A 189 -12.06 -8.08 -5.20
N VAL A 190 -12.59 -9.26 -5.47
CA VAL A 190 -12.44 -10.44 -4.61
C VAL A 190 -10.97 -10.86 -4.55
N ALA A 191 -10.27 -10.87 -5.68
CA ALA A 191 -8.83 -11.17 -5.73
C ALA A 191 -8.00 -10.17 -4.90
N LEU A 192 -8.34 -8.89 -4.91
CA LEU A 192 -7.68 -7.87 -4.08
C LEU A 192 -7.85 -8.19 -2.58
N PHE A 193 -9.08 -8.46 -2.14
CA PHE A 193 -9.38 -8.74 -0.73
C PHE A 193 -8.79 -10.08 -0.27
N LEU A 194 -8.81 -11.10 -1.13
CA LEU A 194 -8.18 -12.37 -0.84
C LEU A 194 -6.66 -12.31 -0.91
N LYS A 195 -6.05 -11.50 -1.77
CA LYS A 195 -4.59 -11.31 -1.79
C LYS A 195 -4.13 -10.54 -0.56
N VAL A 196 -4.92 -9.57 -0.09
CA VAL A 196 -4.72 -8.92 1.22
C VAL A 196 -4.81 -9.93 2.36
N ALA A 197 -5.69 -10.94 2.27
CA ALA A 197 -5.82 -12.00 3.27
C ALA A 197 -4.76 -13.13 3.14
N THR A 198 -4.40 -13.54 1.91
CA THR A 198 -3.51 -14.68 1.62
C THR A 198 -2.03 -14.30 1.59
N ASN A 199 -1.68 -13.03 1.30
CA ASN A 199 -0.35 -12.50 1.61
C ASN A 199 -0.05 -12.58 3.12
N SER A 200 -1.06 -12.77 3.97
CA SER A 200 -0.92 -12.98 5.40
C SER A 200 -1.14 -14.45 5.81
N SER A 201 -1.83 -15.29 5.02
CA SER A 201 -1.91 -16.74 5.23
C SER A 201 -0.62 -17.48 4.88
N ASN A 202 0.13 -17.02 3.87
CA ASN A 202 1.49 -17.50 3.61
C ASN A 202 2.52 -16.98 4.63
N GLN A 203 2.09 -16.23 5.64
CA GLN A 203 2.92 -15.67 6.71
C GLN A 203 2.78 -16.37 8.07
N ILE A 204 1.91 -17.39 8.20
CA ILE A 204 1.74 -18.14 9.47
C ILE A 204 2.79 -19.26 9.65
N ASN A 205 3.59 -19.54 8.62
CA ASN A 205 4.90 -20.15 8.81
C ASN A 205 5.95 -19.03 8.91
N ASN A 206 6.11 -18.47 10.12
CA ASN A 206 7.29 -17.69 10.51
C ASN A 206 7.71 -16.52 9.60
N GLU A 207 6.76 -15.76 9.06
CA GLU A 207 7.07 -14.40 8.61
C GLU A 207 6.04 -13.44 9.19
N SER A 208 6.36 -12.94 10.38
CA SER A 208 6.10 -11.55 10.77
C SER A 208 5.88 -10.66 9.55
N ILE A 209 4.96 -9.68 9.62
CA ILE A 209 5.00 -8.50 8.77
C ILE A 209 6.46 -8.09 8.64
N SER A 210 7.10 -8.47 7.54
CA SER A 210 8.28 -7.79 7.10
C SER A 210 7.68 -6.51 6.51
N THR A 211 7.44 -5.54 7.41
CA THR A 211 8.19 -4.32 7.20
C THR A 211 9.60 -4.85 6.98
N GLU A 212 10.04 -4.98 5.72
CA GLU A 212 11.44 -5.28 5.42
C GLU A 212 12.18 -4.32 6.32
N LYS A 213 12.69 -4.84 7.45
CA LYS A 213 13.27 -3.99 8.47
C LYS A 213 14.50 -3.52 7.74
N VAL A 214 14.50 -2.27 7.28
CA VAL A 214 15.66 -1.71 6.60
C VAL A 214 16.74 -1.62 7.66
N VAL A 215 17.59 -2.65 7.72
CA VAL A 215 18.69 -2.76 8.65
C VAL A 215 19.93 -2.27 7.91
N ASP A 216 19.99 -0.96 7.72
CA ASP A 216 21.17 -0.34 7.18
C ASP A 216 22.36 -0.45 8.16
N LEU A 217 23.57 -0.49 7.62
CA LEU A 217 24.78 -0.68 8.41
C LEU A 217 25.25 0.65 9.03
N PRO A 218 25.63 0.66 10.32
CA PRO A 218 26.32 1.79 10.93
C PRO A 218 27.62 2.15 10.17
N ALA A 219 27.94 3.43 10.10
CA ALA A 219 29.13 3.94 9.41
C ALA A 219 30.42 3.21 9.81
N ILE A 220 30.58 2.87 11.09
CA ILE A 220 31.76 2.14 11.62
C ILE A 220 31.90 0.75 10.97
N LEU A 221 30.79 0.03 10.77
CA LEU A 221 30.81 -1.28 10.10
C LEU A 221 31.13 -1.13 8.63
N VAL A 222 30.48 -0.19 7.93
CA VAL A 222 30.78 0.11 6.51
C VAL A 222 32.27 0.42 6.32
N TYR A 223 32.84 1.24 7.20
CA TYR A 223 34.27 1.54 7.19
C TYR A 223 35.14 0.32 7.46
N SER A 224 34.76 -0.53 8.41
CA SER A 224 35.49 -1.75 8.72
C SER A 224 35.50 -2.72 7.54
N ILE A 225 34.35 -2.89 6.87
CA ILE A 225 34.21 -3.71 5.66
C ILE A 225 35.12 -3.16 4.55
N LEU A 226 35.03 -1.87 4.24
CA LEU A 226 35.85 -1.24 3.19
C LEU A 226 37.37 -1.28 3.52
N GLN A 227 37.76 -1.16 4.80
CA GLN A 227 39.16 -1.31 5.21
C GLN A 227 39.66 -2.75 5.07
N ARG A 228 38.85 -3.75 5.46
CA ARG A 228 39.19 -5.17 5.26
C ARG A 228 39.29 -5.51 3.79
N ALA A 229 38.34 -5.03 2.98
CA ALA A 229 38.35 -5.19 1.53
C ALA A 229 39.63 -4.61 0.89
N LYS A 230 40.03 -3.41 1.31
CA LYS A 230 41.29 -2.78 0.89
C LYS A 230 42.52 -3.61 1.22
N LYS A 231 42.53 -4.30 2.36
CA LYS A 231 43.63 -5.20 2.77
C LYS A 231 43.62 -6.53 2.02
N SER A 232 42.43 -7.03 1.66
CA SER A 232 42.25 -8.27 0.89
C SER A 232 42.79 -8.14 -0.54
N GLY A 233 42.53 -7.00 -1.19
CA GLY A 233 43.09 -6.71 -2.51
C GLY A 233 42.31 -5.65 -3.27
N LEU A 234 42.82 -5.25 -4.44
CA LEU A 234 42.20 -4.21 -5.27
C LEU A 234 40.80 -4.61 -5.75
N ARG A 235 40.58 -5.88 -6.12
CA ARG A 235 39.26 -6.37 -6.56
C ARG A 235 38.24 -6.26 -5.46
N ASP A 236 38.51 -6.85 -4.30
CA ASP A 236 37.56 -6.87 -3.18
C ASP A 236 37.26 -5.44 -2.73
N TYR A 237 38.27 -4.55 -2.74
CA TYR A 237 38.05 -3.14 -2.46
C TYR A 237 37.15 -2.44 -3.48
N ALA A 238 37.36 -2.69 -4.78
CA ALA A 238 36.50 -2.17 -5.84
C ALA A 238 35.07 -2.71 -5.73
N LEU A 239 34.91 -4.01 -5.45
CA LEU A 239 33.62 -4.68 -5.31
C LEU A 239 32.82 -4.08 -4.16
N MET A 240 33.40 -4.03 -2.96
CA MET A 240 32.75 -3.43 -1.78
C MET A 240 32.49 -1.95 -1.98
N TYR A 241 33.39 -1.23 -2.67
CA TYR A 241 33.17 0.16 -3.02
C TYR A 241 31.94 0.32 -3.92
N VAL A 242 31.75 -0.50 -4.95
CA VAL A 242 30.58 -0.41 -5.85
C VAL A 242 29.27 -0.65 -5.10
N PHE A 243 29.22 -1.66 -4.22
CA PHE A 243 28.05 -1.92 -3.37
C PHE A 243 27.62 -0.68 -2.58
N PHE A 244 28.56 -0.01 -1.90
CA PHE A 244 28.23 1.15 -1.07
C PHE A 244 28.24 2.50 -1.82
N ALA A 245 28.84 2.59 -3.00
CA ALA A 245 28.91 3.82 -3.79
C ALA A 245 27.73 3.97 -4.75
N ALA A 246 27.23 2.85 -5.28
CA ALA A 246 26.17 2.82 -6.28
C ALA A 246 24.93 2.05 -5.81
N GLY A 247 24.97 1.35 -4.67
CA GLY A 247 23.79 0.65 -4.14
C GLY A 247 23.28 -0.44 -5.08
N LEU A 248 24.17 -1.15 -5.76
CA LEU A 248 23.82 -2.22 -6.70
C LEU A 248 23.63 -3.56 -5.98
N SER A 249 22.79 -4.43 -6.54
CA SER A 249 22.67 -5.82 -6.10
C SER A 249 23.83 -6.68 -6.63
N SER A 250 24.00 -7.88 -6.05
CA SER A 250 24.90 -8.91 -6.58
C SER A 250 24.58 -9.25 -8.04
N GLU A 251 23.30 -9.47 -8.34
CA GLU A 251 22.79 -9.73 -9.69
C GLU A 251 23.17 -8.61 -10.68
N GLU A 252 23.06 -7.35 -10.27
CA GLU A 252 23.43 -6.23 -11.13
C GLU A 252 24.94 -6.20 -11.39
N ILE A 253 25.75 -6.45 -10.36
CA ILE A 253 27.20 -6.40 -10.48
C ILE A 253 27.75 -7.50 -11.39
N VAL A 254 27.21 -8.73 -11.32
CA VAL A 254 27.68 -9.83 -12.20
C VAL A 254 27.37 -9.58 -13.67
N ASN A 255 26.31 -8.80 -13.95
CA ASN A 255 25.88 -8.46 -15.30
C ASN A 255 26.49 -7.16 -15.83
N LEU A 256 27.31 -6.46 -15.04
CA LEU A 256 28.01 -5.27 -15.52
C LEU A 256 29.16 -5.63 -16.45
N GLU A 257 29.30 -4.85 -17.51
CA GLU A 257 30.45 -4.89 -18.42
C GLU A 257 31.27 -3.60 -18.32
N GLN A 258 32.51 -3.64 -18.80
CA GLN A 258 33.38 -2.48 -18.87
C GLN A 258 32.76 -1.36 -19.73
N ALA A 259 32.01 -1.72 -20.77
CA ALA A 259 31.32 -0.77 -21.66
C ALA A 259 30.16 -0.02 -20.97
N HIS A 260 29.64 -0.52 -19.85
CA HIS A 260 28.56 0.13 -19.09
C HIS A 260 29.04 1.32 -18.23
N GLN A 261 30.34 1.63 -18.25
CA GLN A 261 30.90 2.78 -17.53
C GLN A 261 30.76 4.07 -18.35
N ILE A 262 30.10 5.06 -17.79
CA ILE A 262 30.02 6.41 -18.36
C ILE A 262 30.72 7.35 -17.38
N ARG A 263 31.89 7.87 -17.75
CA ARG A 263 32.71 8.69 -16.84
C ARG A 263 33.34 9.88 -17.54
N ASP A 264 33.39 10.99 -16.82
CA ASP A 264 34.15 12.18 -17.17
C ASP A 264 34.83 12.74 -15.90
N THR A 265 35.30 13.99 -15.94
CA THR A 265 35.96 14.62 -14.78
C THR A 265 35.02 14.92 -13.63
N ASN A 266 33.71 15.04 -13.91
CA ASN A 266 32.67 15.55 -13.03
C ASN A 266 31.67 14.48 -12.58
N GLN A 267 31.61 13.34 -13.24
CA GLN A 267 30.72 12.23 -12.87
C GLN A 267 31.28 10.87 -13.25
N TYR A 268 30.77 9.86 -12.56
CA TYR A 268 30.95 8.46 -12.91
C TYR A 268 29.63 7.73 -12.71
N LEU A 269 29.05 7.23 -13.79
CA LEU A 269 27.80 6.50 -13.83
C LEU A 269 28.04 5.05 -14.30
N LEU A 270 27.21 4.15 -13.81
CA LEU A 270 27.09 2.77 -14.29
C LEU A 270 25.72 2.61 -14.94
N GLN A 271 25.69 2.09 -16.16
CA GLN A 271 24.46 1.76 -16.87
C GLN A 271 24.02 0.33 -16.53
N ILE A 272 22.85 0.18 -15.94
CA ILE A 272 22.22 -1.11 -15.67
C ILE A 272 21.33 -1.45 -16.86
N THR A 273 21.59 -2.60 -17.47
CA THR A 273 20.89 -3.07 -18.68
C THR A 273 19.95 -4.25 -18.42
N GLN A 274 20.06 -4.89 -17.25
CA GLN A 274 19.14 -5.93 -16.80
C GLN A 274 17.86 -5.29 -16.23
N GLY A 275 16.70 -5.73 -16.73
CA GLY A 275 15.40 -5.15 -16.37
C GLY A 275 15.19 -3.76 -16.96
N SER A 276 14.76 -2.80 -16.13
CA SER A 276 14.58 -1.40 -16.56
C SER A 276 15.94 -0.72 -16.74
N ILE A 277 16.24 -0.32 -17.99
CA ILE A 277 17.48 0.37 -18.33
C ILE A 277 17.56 1.69 -17.57
N ARG A 278 18.62 1.85 -16.77
CA ARG A 278 18.83 3.05 -15.95
C ARG A 278 20.31 3.32 -15.70
N GLN A 279 20.60 4.53 -15.24
CA GLN A 279 21.96 4.94 -14.88
C GLN A 279 22.04 5.25 -13.39
N VAL A 280 23.10 4.77 -12.75
CA VAL A 280 23.31 4.91 -11.31
C VAL A 280 24.65 5.58 -11.05
N PRO A 281 24.71 6.63 -10.21
CA PRO A 281 25.97 7.29 -9.89
C PRO A 281 26.86 6.43 -9.00
N VAL A 282 28.16 6.44 -9.26
CA VAL A 282 29.19 5.88 -8.39
C VAL A 282 29.68 6.98 -7.45
N ASN A 283 29.11 7.05 -6.25
CA ASN A 283 29.37 8.14 -5.31
C ASN A 283 30.81 8.14 -4.77
N GLN A 284 31.39 9.34 -4.64
CA GLN A 284 32.70 9.52 -4.00
C GLN A 284 32.61 9.46 -2.47
N TRP A 285 31.46 9.81 -1.91
CA TRP A 285 31.24 9.96 -0.47
C TRP A 285 30.32 8.85 0.02
N ILE A 286 30.84 8.04 0.95
CA ILE A 286 30.11 6.95 1.60
C ILE A 286 30.18 7.20 3.10
N MET A 287 29.02 7.32 3.75
CA MET A 287 28.87 7.54 5.19
C MET A 287 29.64 8.76 5.74
N GLY A 288 29.95 9.74 4.89
CA GLY A 288 30.72 10.94 5.27
C GLY A 288 32.23 10.88 5.02
N LYS A 289 32.75 9.78 4.44
CA LYS A 289 34.15 9.65 4.03
C LYS A 289 34.29 9.62 2.51
N GLN A 290 35.27 10.36 1.99
CA GLN A 290 35.57 10.37 0.56
C GLN A 290 36.49 9.19 0.17
N TYR A 291 36.16 8.51 -0.93
CA TYR A 291 36.85 7.34 -1.48
C TYR A 291 37.47 7.64 -2.86
N GLY A 292 38.13 8.79 -2.97
CA GLY A 292 38.78 9.23 -4.21
C GLY A 292 37.90 10.11 -5.11
N SER A 293 38.40 10.41 -6.31
CA SER A 293 37.69 11.20 -7.32
C SER A 293 37.06 10.30 -8.39
N TYR A 294 36.22 10.86 -9.27
CA TYR A 294 35.64 10.11 -10.40
C TYR A 294 36.71 9.48 -11.31
N ALA A 295 37.86 10.15 -11.48
CA ALA A 295 39.00 9.65 -12.26
C ALA A 295 39.91 8.66 -11.49
N ARG A 296 39.86 8.67 -10.16
CA ARG A 296 40.71 7.84 -9.29
C ARG A 296 39.99 7.46 -8.00
N ASN A 297 39.28 6.35 -8.06
CA ASN A 297 38.56 5.66 -6.99
C ASN A 297 38.93 4.16 -6.96
N PRO A 298 38.46 3.36 -5.98
CA PRO A 298 38.78 1.93 -5.91
C PRO A 298 38.47 1.14 -7.19
N LEU A 299 37.30 1.38 -7.81
CA LEU A 299 36.90 0.70 -9.03
C LEU A 299 37.86 1.00 -10.19
N THR A 300 38.15 2.27 -10.46
CA THR A 300 39.08 2.67 -11.52
C THR A 300 40.52 2.19 -11.26
N GLN A 301 40.97 2.12 -10.01
CA GLN A 301 42.28 1.60 -9.66
C GLN A 301 42.39 0.10 -9.95
N TRP A 302 41.35 -0.66 -9.60
CA TRP A 302 41.30 -2.08 -9.90
C TRP A 302 41.23 -2.36 -11.40
N LEU A 303 40.36 -1.64 -12.14
CA LEU A 303 40.27 -1.77 -13.60
C LEU A 303 41.60 -1.43 -14.29
N LYS A 304 42.35 -0.43 -13.80
CA LYS A 304 43.69 -0.11 -14.32
C LYS A 304 44.74 -1.19 -14.02
N SER A 305 44.52 -2.00 -12.98
CA SER A 305 45.43 -3.10 -12.62
C SER A 305 45.20 -4.36 -13.45
N ARG A 306 44.04 -4.46 -14.12
CA ARG A 306 43.69 -5.57 -15.01
C ARG A 306 44.57 -5.57 -16.26
N LYS A 307 44.98 -6.75 -16.69
CA LYS A 307 45.77 -7.00 -17.92
C LYS A 307 45.03 -7.87 -18.93
N ASP A 308 43.77 -8.20 -18.64
CA ASP A 308 42.91 -9.01 -19.47
C ASP A 308 42.07 -8.16 -20.45
N ASN A 309 41.44 -8.83 -21.41
CA ASN A 309 40.54 -8.21 -22.40
C ASN A 309 39.07 -8.60 -22.17
N HIS A 310 38.69 -9.05 -20.98
CA HIS A 310 37.35 -9.58 -20.71
C HIS A 310 36.32 -8.45 -20.60
N SER A 311 35.14 -8.60 -21.23
CA SER A 311 34.09 -7.57 -21.21
C SER A 311 33.50 -7.35 -19.82
N ALA A 312 33.28 -8.43 -19.05
CA ALA A 312 32.76 -8.37 -17.68
C ALA A 312 33.50 -7.34 -16.80
N LEU A 313 32.71 -6.59 -16.04
CA LEU A 313 33.22 -5.55 -15.16
C LEU A 313 34.01 -6.17 -14.02
N PHE A 314 33.57 -7.28 -13.41
CA PHE A 314 34.28 -8.00 -12.34
C PHE A 314 34.67 -9.42 -12.74
N LEU A 315 35.90 -9.82 -12.35
CA LEU A 315 36.43 -11.17 -12.60
C LEU A 315 36.77 -11.89 -11.29
N ASN A 316 36.63 -13.21 -11.28
CA ASN A 316 37.06 -14.08 -10.19
C ASN A 316 38.59 -14.30 -10.20
N ASP A 317 39.09 -15.18 -9.31
CA ASP A 317 40.53 -15.44 -9.19
C ASP A 317 41.11 -16.17 -10.41
N ASP A 318 40.26 -16.89 -11.16
CA ASP A 318 40.62 -17.62 -12.38
C ASP A 318 40.56 -16.75 -13.65
N GLY A 319 40.20 -15.47 -13.52
CA GLY A 319 40.07 -14.53 -14.64
C GLY A 319 38.77 -14.66 -15.44
N MET A 320 37.79 -15.40 -14.92
CA MET A 320 36.44 -15.54 -15.50
C MET A 320 35.46 -14.53 -14.87
N PRO A 321 34.31 -14.24 -15.48
CA PRO A 321 33.28 -13.39 -14.87
C PRO A 321 32.92 -13.88 -13.48
N ILE A 322 32.90 -12.97 -12.52
CA ILE A 322 32.53 -13.31 -11.14
C ILE A 322 31.05 -13.71 -11.08
N SER A 323 30.74 -14.77 -10.35
CA SER A 323 29.39 -15.23 -10.07
C SER A 323 28.81 -14.62 -8.79
N GLU A 324 27.49 -14.68 -8.63
CA GLU A 324 26.82 -14.22 -7.42
C GLU A 324 27.26 -15.00 -6.18
N VAL A 325 27.46 -16.31 -6.32
CA VAL A 325 27.97 -17.19 -5.24
C VAL A 325 29.35 -16.73 -4.78
N GLU A 326 30.24 -16.37 -5.70
CA GLU A 326 31.57 -15.87 -5.36
C GLU A 326 31.50 -14.50 -4.69
N ILE A 327 30.62 -13.60 -5.15
CA ILE A 327 30.37 -12.31 -4.49
C ILE A 327 29.89 -12.51 -3.05
N GLN A 328 28.91 -13.38 -2.82
CA GLN A 328 28.40 -13.71 -1.49
C GLN A 328 29.50 -14.30 -0.60
N GLN A 329 30.34 -15.18 -1.15
CA GLN A 329 31.47 -15.76 -0.42
C GLN A 329 32.50 -14.69 -0.03
N ARG A 330 32.83 -13.76 -0.93
CA ARG A 330 33.73 -12.62 -0.63
C ARG A 330 33.14 -11.74 0.46
N TRP A 331 31.84 -11.43 0.38
CA TRP A 331 31.16 -10.67 1.43
C TRP A 331 31.29 -11.37 2.79
N ARG A 332 30.98 -12.67 2.86
CA ARG A 332 31.07 -13.47 4.08
C ARG A 332 32.47 -13.45 4.70
N ILE A 333 33.51 -13.59 3.89
CA ILE A 333 34.91 -13.53 4.35
C ILE A 333 35.24 -12.14 4.91
N LEU A 334 34.83 -11.07 4.23
CA LEU A 334 35.14 -9.70 4.65
C LEU A 334 34.36 -9.27 5.91
N THR A 335 33.17 -9.82 6.10
CA THR A 335 32.30 -9.54 7.27
C THR A 335 32.45 -10.53 8.41
N GLU A 336 33.33 -11.54 8.30
CA GLU A 336 33.54 -12.55 9.33
C GLU A 336 33.91 -11.93 10.68
N GLY A 337 33.17 -12.31 11.74
CA GLY A 337 33.35 -11.77 13.09
C GLY A 337 32.90 -10.32 13.28
N LEU A 338 32.33 -9.66 12.28
CA LEU A 338 31.60 -8.39 12.48
C LEU A 338 30.17 -8.70 12.88
N LEU A 339 29.63 -7.90 13.81
CA LEU A 339 28.25 -7.99 14.26
C LEU A 339 27.55 -6.64 14.06
N THR A 340 26.31 -6.68 13.60
CA THR A 340 25.39 -5.55 13.61
C THR A 340 25.04 -5.17 15.06
N PRO A 341 24.45 -3.98 15.31
CA PRO A 341 23.94 -3.63 16.64
C PRO A 341 22.95 -4.65 17.22
N GLU A 342 22.26 -5.39 16.35
CA GLU A 342 21.37 -6.50 16.72
C GLU A 342 22.09 -7.82 17.02
N GLY A 343 23.42 -7.86 16.96
CA GLY A 343 24.22 -9.06 17.21
C GLY A 343 24.20 -10.09 16.07
N GLN A 344 23.79 -9.69 14.86
CA GLN A 344 23.74 -10.56 13.69
C GLN A 344 24.91 -10.30 12.74
N GLN A 345 25.28 -11.28 11.92
CA GLN A 345 26.31 -11.07 10.90
C GLN A 345 25.76 -10.16 9.78
N PRO A 346 26.54 -9.18 9.28
CA PRO A 346 26.12 -8.36 8.16
C PRO A 346 25.82 -9.19 6.90
N VAL A 347 24.67 -8.97 6.30
CA VAL A 347 24.25 -9.56 5.02
C VAL A 347 24.42 -8.56 3.87
N ILE A 348 24.62 -9.06 2.65
CA ILE A 348 25.08 -8.26 1.51
C ILE A 348 24.06 -7.23 1.04
N GLU A 349 22.78 -7.55 1.17
CA GLU A 349 21.63 -6.70 0.84
C GLU A 349 21.66 -5.41 1.65
N GLN A 350 22.21 -5.44 2.87
CA GLN A 350 22.32 -4.25 3.72
C GLN A 350 23.22 -3.19 3.10
N ALA A 351 24.12 -3.53 2.16
CA ALA A 351 24.91 -2.51 1.47
C ALA A 351 24.04 -1.61 0.58
N GLN A 352 23.16 -2.21 -0.23
CA GLN A 352 22.18 -1.49 -1.02
C GLN A 352 21.20 -0.72 -0.13
N GLN A 353 20.76 -1.35 0.98
CA GLN A 353 19.90 -0.66 1.96
C GLN A 353 20.57 0.59 2.56
N THR A 354 21.85 0.47 2.90
CA THR A 354 22.65 1.56 3.44
C THR A 354 22.80 2.70 2.45
N TRP A 355 23.06 2.39 1.18
CA TRP A 355 23.14 3.40 0.11
C TRP A 355 21.81 4.11 -0.09
N CYS A 356 20.69 3.39 -0.15
CA CYS A 356 19.35 3.98 -0.31
C CYS A 356 19.01 4.95 0.83
N VAL A 357 19.26 4.53 2.09
CA VAL A 357 19.04 5.39 3.26
C VAL A 357 19.96 6.62 3.23
N GLU A 358 21.23 6.47 2.84
CA GLU A 358 22.16 7.60 2.72
C GLU A 358 21.70 8.63 1.68
N MET A 359 21.25 8.19 0.51
CA MET A 359 20.78 9.08 -0.56
C MET A 359 19.55 9.90 -0.15
N LEU A 360 18.61 9.26 0.56
CA LEU A 360 17.43 9.93 1.10
C LEU A 360 17.81 10.95 2.18
N ILE A 361 18.77 10.62 3.06
CA ILE A 361 19.30 11.58 4.06
C ILE A 361 19.98 12.77 3.37
N LYS A 362 20.65 12.56 2.23
CA LYS A 362 21.28 13.61 1.42
C LYS A 362 20.26 14.47 0.62
N GLY A 363 18.96 14.20 0.77
CA GLY A 363 17.89 15.04 0.21
C GLY A 363 17.30 14.54 -1.11
N MET A 364 17.62 13.33 -1.55
CA MET A 364 16.94 12.72 -2.69
C MET A 364 15.48 12.41 -2.32
N ASN A 365 14.53 12.73 -3.20
CA ASN A 365 13.11 12.37 -3.01
C ASN A 365 12.83 10.94 -3.50
N LEU A 366 11.60 10.46 -3.25
CA LEU A 366 11.22 9.08 -3.57
C LEU A 366 11.07 8.84 -5.07
N GLU A 367 10.64 9.85 -5.81
CA GLU A 367 10.46 9.82 -7.25
C GLU A 367 11.82 9.67 -7.97
N ASP A 368 12.81 10.46 -7.59
CA ASP A 368 14.18 10.40 -8.10
C ASP A 368 14.86 9.08 -7.70
N MET A 369 14.64 8.62 -6.46
CA MET A 369 15.10 7.30 -6.02
C MET A 369 14.48 6.17 -6.85
N SER A 370 13.19 6.27 -7.19
CA SER A 370 12.50 5.28 -8.03
C SER A 370 13.13 5.18 -9.42
N ILE A 371 13.56 6.31 -9.99
CA ILE A 371 14.24 6.34 -11.30
C ILE A 371 15.61 5.66 -11.22
N ILE A 372 16.42 5.99 -10.21
CA ILE A 372 17.80 5.51 -10.11
C ILE A 372 17.87 4.05 -9.64
N THR A 373 16.95 3.62 -8.77
CA THR A 373 16.90 2.22 -8.30
C THR A 373 16.08 1.30 -9.21
N GLY A 374 15.18 1.86 -10.02
CA GLY A 374 14.19 1.09 -10.78
C GLY A 374 13.10 0.48 -9.90
N TRP A 375 13.00 0.86 -8.61
CA TRP A 375 12.01 0.35 -7.68
C TRP A 375 10.77 1.23 -7.63
N ASN A 376 9.61 0.62 -7.41
CA ASN A 376 8.40 1.39 -7.15
C ASN A 376 8.48 2.13 -5.80
N ILE A 377 7.69 3.20 -5.68
CA ILE A 377 7.67 4.05 -4.48
C ILE A 377 7.28 3.25 -3.22
N ILE A 378 6.41 2.23 -3.35
CA ILE A 378 5.99 1.39 -2.22
C ILE A 378 7.18 0.66 -1.60
N LYS A 379 8.07 0.08 -2.43
CA LYS A 379 9.31 -0.57 -1.99
C LYS A 379 10.27 0.42 -1.34
N LEU A 380 10.25 1.70 -1.72
CA LEU A 380 11.12 2.74 -1.15
C LEU A 380 10.61 3.32 0.18
N GLN A 381 9.32 3.15 0.53
CA GLN A 381 8.75 3.71 1.76
C GLN A 381 9.47 3.30 3.06
N PRO A 382 9.86 2.03 3.27
CA PRO A 382 10.63 1.62 4.45
C PRO A 382 11.97 2.36 4.59
N TYR A 383 12.65 2.63 3.47
CA TYR A 383 13.92 3.37 3.43
C TYR A 383 13.73 4.84 3.78
N ALA A 384 12.66 5.47 3.27
CA ALA A 384 12.31 6.85 3.61
C ALA A 384 11.93 7.01 5.09
N ARG A 385 11.23 6.03 5.65
CA ARG A 385 10.96 5.98 7.10
C ARG A 385 12.28 5.90 7.87
N ARG A 386 13.17 4.99 7.50
CA ARG A 386 14.47 4.81 8.16
C ARG A 386 15.37 6.04 8.08
N ALA A 387 15.41 6.71 6.93
CA ALA A 387 16.13 7.98 6.74
C ALA A 387 15.59 9.08 7.67
N ARG A 388 14.26 9.22 7.79
CA ARG A 388 13.63 10.17 8.73
C ARG A 388 13.93 9.86 10.18
N GLU A 389 13.91 8.58 10.56
CA GLU A 389 14.30 8.14 11.91
C GLU A 389 15.73 8.60 12.25
N LYS A 390 16.68 8.37 11.35
CA LYS A 390 18.07 8.83 11.52
C LYS A 390 18.19 10.36 11.60
N ALA A 391 17.51 11.08 10.72
CA ALA A 391 17.51 12.54 10.74
C ALA A 391 16.93 13.10 12.05
N ALA A 392 15.87 12.49 12.59
CA ALA A 392 15.29 12.86 13.87
C ALA A 392 16.26 12.60 15.04
N LEU A 393 16.98 11.48 15.02
CA LEU A 393 18.02 11.19 16.03
C LEU A 393 19.17 12.20 15.97
N GLU A 394 19.66 12.54 14.77
CA GLU A 394 20.68 13.57 14.60
C GLU A 394 20.20 14.94 15.11
N GLN A 395 18.95 15.30 14.84
CA GLN A 395 18.34 16.53 15.36
C GLN A 395 18.27 16.53 16.89
N ALA A 396 17.86 15.41 17.51
CA ALA A 396 17.82 15.27 18.96
C ALA A 396 19.22 15.41 19.59
N ILE A 397 20.24 14.79 18.99
CA ILE A 397 21.64 14.91 19.44
C ILE A 397 22.14 16.36 19.30
N ARG A 398 21.81 17.05 18.20
CA ARG A 398 22.18 18.47 18.03
C ARG A 398 21.57 19.37 19.11
N LEU A 399 20.35 19.10 19.54
CA LEU A 399 19.71 19.85 20.62
C LEU A 399 20.42 19.67 21.97
N ASP A 400 20.85 18.44 22.32
CA ASP A 400 21.65 18.17 23.53
C ASP A 400 23.04 18.81 23.48
N ASN A 401 23.67 18.84 22.31
CA ASN A 401 24.98 19.49 22.16
C ASN A 401 24.88 21.02 22.25
N LYS A 402 23.78 21.62 21.77
CA LYS A 402 23.55 23.07 21.87
C LYS A 402 23.33 23.52 23.31
N SER A 403 22.58 22.76 24.11
CA SER A 403 22.41 23.04 25.55
C SER A 403 23.74 22.88 26.32
N ARG A 404 24.62 21.97 25.92
CA ARG A 404 25.98 21.84 26.49
C ARG A 404 26.93 22.99 26.11
N GLN A 405 26.79 23.60 24.94
CA GLN A 405 27.58 24.78 24.56
C GLN A 405 27.15 26.03 25.34
N VAL A 406 25.85 26.25 25.52
CA VAL A 406 25.33 27.39 26.31
C VAL A 406 25.75 27.31 27.78
N ASN A 407 25.82 26.11 28.36
CA ASN A 407 26.29 25.89 29.74
C ASN A 407 27.82 25.91 29.92
N ARG A 408 28.61 26.00 28.84
CA ARG A 408 30.08 26.16 28.91
C ARG A 408 30.54 27.60 28.67
N GLU A 409 29.66 28.46 28.18
CA GLU A 409 29.89 29.89 27.95
C GLU A 409 29.22 30.79 29.00
N SER A 410 28.59 30.18 30.02
CA SER A 410 28.10 30.82 31.26
C SER A 410 28.99 30.39 32.42
#